data_AF-A0A534J2H7-F1
#
_entry.id   AF-A0A534J2H7-F1
#
_cell.length_a   1.000
_cell.length_b   1.000
_cell.length_c   1.000
_cell.angle_alpha   90.00
_cell.angle_beta   90.00
_cell.angle_gamma   90.00
#
_symmetry.space_group_name_H-M   'P 1'
#
loop_
_entity.id
_entity.type
_entity.pdbx_description
1 polymer ?
#
loop_
_entity_poly.entity_id
_entity_poly.type
_entity_poly.pdbx_seq_one_letter_code
_entity_poly.pdbx_strand_id
1 'polypeptide(L)'
;MAILGVIALSPIVASALPPSGVIVVSATHPAGWTVQIDGATLTSTPTATTSFVTGPGPAPLGAGSALLSVGTDGDGGVQLRQPSYVGTLLSDVTALSYSTYVSTFMGCQAAYLILGLDTDGDGLVDDALFFEPCYQTGGYIGDSVPAQGAPMLGTWQTWNALVGGWWNINAGF
;
A
#
# COMPACT_ATOMS: atom_id res chain seq x y z
N MET A 1 -46.29 4.96 -31.94
CA MET A 1 -45.70 5.61 -30.76
C MET A 1 -45.33 4.52 -29.78
N ALA A 2 -44.05 4.21 -29.64
CA ALA A 2 -43.51 3.37 -28.56
C ALA A 2 -42.01 3.64 -28.47
N ILE A 3 -41.62 4.43 -27.47
CA ILE A 3 -40.22 4.64 -27.10
C ILE A 3 -39.81 3.39 -26.30
N LEU A 4 -38.84 2.65 -26.82
CA LEU A 4 -38.17 1.57 -26.10
C LEU A 4 -37.18 2.23 -25.13
N GLY A 5 -37.62 2.46 -23.89
CA GLY A 5 -36.75 2.93 -22.81
C GLY A 5 -35.90 1.77 -22.29
N VAL A 6 -34.62 1.73 -22.67
CA VAL A 6 -33.64 0.88 -22.00
C VAL A 6 -33.33 1.56 -20.65
N ILE A 7 -33.94 1.08 -19.58
CA ILE A 7 -33.47 1.37 -18.23
C ILE A 7 -32.25 0.47 -18.01
N ALA A 8 -31.07 1.02 -18.23
CA ALA A 8 -29.85 0.43 -17.69
C ALA A 8 -29.94 0.59 -16.17
N LEU A 9 -30.32 -0.48 -15.46
CA LEU A 9 -30.02 -0.58 -14.05
C LEU A 9 -28.49 -0.66 -13.95
N SER A 10 -27.84 0.47 -13.68
CA SER A 10 -26.50 0.45 -13.11
C SER A 10 -26.57 -0.46 -11.88
N PRO A 11 -25.62 -1.41 -11.70
CA PRO A 11 -25.49 -2.02 -10.40
C PRO A 11 -25.21 -0.88 -9.43
N ILE A 12 -26.18 -0.58 -8.56
CA ILE A 12 -25.89 0.04 -7.29
C ILE A 12 -24.91 -0.94 -6.66
N VAL A 13 -23.61 -0.65 -6.77
CA VAL A 13 -22.60 -1.39 -6.03
C VAL A 13 -22.95 -1.10 -4.59
N ALA A 14 -23.67 -2.03 -3.96
CA ALA A 14 -23.91 -2.01 -2.54
C ALA A 14 -22.52 -2.06 -1.91
N SER A 15 -22.02 -0.89 -1.54
CA SER A 15 -20.84 -0.71 -0.71
C SER A 15 -21.09 -1.54 0.54
N ALA A 16 -20.45 -2.72 0.62
CA ALA A 16 -20.57 -3.55 1.79
C ALA A 16 -20.00 -2.75 2.96
N LEU A 17 -20.80 -2.58 4.02
CA LEU A 17 -20.27 -2.14 5.30
C LEU A 17 -19.08 -3.05 5.63
N PRO A 18 -17.95 -2.48 6.07
CA PRO A 18 -16.78 -3.29 6.36
C PRO A 18 -17.12 -4.30 7.48
N PRO A 19 -16.48 -5.48 7.50
CA PRO A 19 -16.63 -6.44 8.58
C PRO A 19 -16.40 -5.79 9.97
N SER A 20 -17.03 -6.34 11.00
CA SER A 20 -16.77 -5.91 12.39
C SER A 20 -15.28 -6.05 12.72
N GLY A 21 -14.71 -5.06 13.42
CA GLY A 21 -13.29 -5.00 13.73
C GLY A 21 -12.42 -4.35 12.65
N VAL A 22 -12.99 -3.95 11.50
CA VAL A 22 -12.27 -3.21 10.46
C VAL A 22 -12.34 -1.71 10.74
N ILE A 23 -11.17 -1.09 10.83
CA ILE A 23 -11.04 0.36 10.93
C ILE A 23 -11.17 0.96 9.53
N VAL A 24 -12.15 1.84 9.33
CA VAL A 24 -12.32 2.57 8.06
C VAL A 24 -11.44 3.81 8.06
N VAL A 25 -10.61 3.93 7.03
CA VAL A 25 -9.77 5.09 6.79
C VAL A 25 -10.35 5.91 5.64
N SER A 26 -10.52 7.21 5.86
CA SER A 26 -10.96 8.16 4.82
C SER A 26 -10.38 9.54 5.07
N ALA A 27 -10.53 10.45 4.11
CA ALA A 27 -10.05 11.83 4.24
C ALA A 27 -10.64 12.57 5.47
N THR A 28 -11.89 12.27 5.86
CA THR A 28 -12.53 12.89 7.03
C THR A 28 -12.36 12.08 8.31
N HIS A 29 -11.87 10.84 8.21
CA HIS A 29 -11.64 9.93 9.33
C HIS A 29 -10.34 9.15 9.09
N PRO A 30 -9.18 9.78 9.32
CA PRO A 30 -7.88 9.19 8.97
C PRO A 30 -7.44 8.06 9.90
N ALA A 31 -8.09 7.87 11.05
CA ALA A 31 -7.81 6.77 11.99
C ALA A 31 -6.31 6.59 12.31
N GLY A 32 -5.62 7.69 12.62
CA GLY A 32 -4.19 7.72 12.94
C GLY A 32 -3.25 7.73 11.74
N TRP A 33 -3.75 7.41 10.53
CA TRP A 33 -2.93 7.47 9.31
C TRP A 33 -2.59 8.91 8.95
N THR A 34 -1.34 9.14 8.56
CA THR A 34 -0.85 10.42 8.08
C THR A 34 -0.26 10.28 6.68
N VAL A 35 -0.36 11.35 5.89
CA VAL A 35 0.22 11.42 4.55
C VAL A 35 1.58 12.10 4.64
N GLN A 36 2.59 11.52 4.01
CA GLN A 36 3.86 12.17 3.73
C GLN A 36 4.10 12.17 2.22
N ILE A 37 4.40 13.33 1.66
CA ILE A 37 4.72 13.49 0.23
C ILE A 37 6.17 13.92 0.14
N ASP A 38 6.98 13.12 -0.53
CA ASP A 38 8.40 13.38 -0.72
C ASP A 38 8.60 14.03 -2.10
N GLY A 39 9.31 15.15 -2.13
CA GLY A 39 9.72 15.80 -3.39
C GLY A 39 10.95 15.13 -3.99
N ALA A 40 11.18 15.32 -5.28
CA ALA A 40 12.39 14.84 -5.96
C ALA A 40 13.68 15.42 -5.34
N THR A 41 13.60 16.64 -4.80
CA THR A 41 14.66 17.27 -4.01
C THR A 41 14.04 18.02 -2.83
N LEU A 42 14.86 18.39 -1.84
CA LEU A 42 14.41 19.18 -0.68
C LEU A 42 13.86 20.57 -1.05
N THR A 43 14.10 21.04 -2.28
CA THR A 43 13.73 22.38 -2.75
C THR A 43 12.69 22.38 -3.86
N SER A 44 12.34 21.23 -4.42
CA SER A 44 11.31 21.14 -5.45
C SER A 44 9.92 21.01 -4.81
N THR A 45 8.93 21.64 -5.44
CA THR A 45 7.53 21.40 -5.08
C THR A 45 7.19 19.95 -5.42
N PRO A 46 6.77 19.12 -4.45
CA PRO A 46 6.41 17.74 -4.74
C PRO A 46 5.24 17.67 -5.73
N THR A 47 5.36 16.84 -6.75
CA THR A 47 4.31 16.60 -7.76
C THR A 47 3.57 15.28 -7.55
N ALA A 48 4.05 14.46 -6.61
CA ALA A 48 3.40 13.24 -6.18
C ALA A 48 2.10 13.57 -5.42
N THR A 49 1.08 12.72 -5.55
CA THR A 49 -0.24 13.00 -4.99
C THR A 49 -0.88 11.76 -4.38
N THR A 50 -1.81 11.98 -3.46
CA THR A 50 -2.66 10.93 -2.92
C THR A 50 -4.09 11.39 -2.71
N SER A 51 -5.03 10.44 -2.79
CA SER A 51 -6.44 10.64 -2.47
C SER A 51 -7.09 9.34 -2.03
N PHE A 52 -8.14 9.42 -1.22
CA PHE A 52 -9.01 8.28 -0.94
C PHE A 52 -10.10 8.21 -2.02
N VAL A 53 -10.20 7.08 -2.72
CA VAL A 53 -11.08 6.89 -3.89
C VAL A 53 -11.91 5.61 -3.74
N THR A 54 -13.05 5.51 -4.42
CA THR A 54 -13.88 4.29 -4.40
C THR A 54 -13.26 3.11 -5.16
N GLY A 55 -12.46 3.39 -6.19
CA GLY A 55 -11.96 2.37 -7.12
C GLY A 55 -10.48 2.01 -6.92
N PRO A 56 -9.89 1.29 -7.90
CA PRO A 56 -10.52 0.68 -9.08
C PRO A 56 -11.20 -0.67 -8.77
N GLY A 57 -12.27 -1.01 -9.50
CA GLY A 57 -13.02 -2.28 -9.33
C GLY A 57 -13.61 -2.47 -7.92
N PRO A 58 -14.10 -3.68 -7.57
CA PRO A 58 -14.38 -4.00 -6.17
C PRO A 58 -13.05 -4.12 -5.41
N ALA A 59 -12.81 -3.20 -4.47
CA ALA A 59 -11.65 -3.29 -3.58
C ALA A 59 -11.70 -4.59 -2.76
N PRO A 60 -10.55 -5.23 -2.46
CA PRO A 60 -10.51 -6.46 -1.67
C PRO A 60 -11.09 -6.31 -0.27
N LEU A 61 -11.08 -5.08 0.28
CA LEU A 61 -11.67 -4.76 1.57
C LEU A 61 -12.33 -3.38 1.53
N GLY A 62 -13.55 -3.29 2.05
CA GLY A 62 -14.28 -2.03 2.15
C GLY A 62 -14.74 -1.49 0.79
N ALA A 63 -14.94 -0.17 0.74
CA ALA A 63 -15.59 0.52 -0.36
C ALA A 63 -14.64 1.34 -1.24
N GLY A 64 -13.34 1.28 -0.99
CA GLY A 64 -12.38 2.18 -1.60
C GLY A 64 -10.93 1.81 -1.31
N SER A 65 -10.05 2.69 -1.75
CA SER A 65 -8.60 2.56 -1.61
C SER A 65 -7.95 3.92 -1.44
N ALA A 66 -6.68 3.92 -1.03
CA ALA A 66 -5.83 5.08 -1.20
C ALA A 66 -5.12 4.99 -2.55
N LEU A 67 -5.35 5.98 -3.40
CA LEU A 67 -4.58 6.18 -4.63
C LEU A 67 -3.26 6.86 -4.26
N LEU A 68 -2.15 6.27 -4.69
CA LEU A 68 -0.81 6.84 -4.61
C LEU A 68 -0.30 7.09 -6.03
N SER A 69 0.12 8.32 -6.31
CA SER A 69 0.71 8.70 -7.59
C SER A 69 2.12 9.24 -7.36
N VAL A 70 3.09 8.66 -8.06
CA VAL A 70 4.46 9.18 -8.10
C VAL A 70 4.50 10.56 -8.76
N GLY A 71 5.58 11.30 -8.51
CA GLY A 71 5.82 12.59 -9.14
C GLY A 71 5.89 12.49 -10.67
N THR A 72 5.65 13.59 -11.36
CA THR A 72 5.68 13.65 -12.83
C THR A 72 7.06 13.37 -13.42
N ASP A 73 8.11 13.51 -12.61
CA ASP A 73 9.50 13.18 -12.92
C ASP A 73 9.86 11.72 -12.57
N GLY A 74 8.99 11.02 -11.83
CA GLY A 74 9.24 9.68 -11.30
C GLY A 74 10.00 9.65 -9.97
N ASP A 75 10.47 10.79 -9.49
CA ASP A 75 11.33 10.89 -8.29
C ASP A 75 10.52 11.27 -7.04
N GLY A 76 9.35 11.89 -7.20
CA GLY A 76 8.44 12.16 -6.08
C GLY A 76 7.70 10.91 -5.59
N GLY A 77 7.62 10.73 -4.27
CA GLY A 77 6.94 9.61 -3.62
C GLY A 77 5.80 10.04 -2.71
N VAL A 78 4.90 9.11 -2.39
CA VAL A 78 3.90 9.30 -1.33
C VAL A 78 3.88 8.10 -0.40
N GLN A 79 3.78 8.39 0.90
CA GLN A 79 3.68 7.41 1.96
C GLN A 79 2.41 7.66 2.77
N LEU A 80 1.73 6.56 3.11
CA LEU A 80 0.75 6.54 4.20
C LEU A 80 1.44 5.93 5.42
N ARG A 81 1.49 6.70 6.51
CA ARG A 81 2.23 6.34 7.72
C ARG A 81 1.25 6.12 8.87
N GLN A 82 1.53 5.13 9.72
CA GLN A 82 0.73 4.83 10.90
C GLN A 82 1.62 4.85 12.16
N PRO A 83 1.82 6.02 12.78
CA PRO A 83 2.71 6.16 13.93
C PRO A 83 2.14 5.51 15.21
N SER A 84 0.86 5.12 15.25
CA SER A 84 0.28 4.50 16.44
C SER A 84 0.86 3.12 16.79
N TYR A 85 1.63 2.52 15.90
CA TYR A 85 2.29 1.22 16.12
C TYR A 85 3.71 1.34 16.70
N VAL A 86 4.22 2.56 16.93
CA VAL A 86 5.51 2.76 17.61
C VAL A 86 5.52 2.03 18.96
N GLY A 87 6.60 1.30 19.25
CA GLY A 87 6.75 0.47 20.44
C GLY A 87 6.12 -0.93 20.33
N THR A 88 5.47 -1.28 19.21
CA THR A 88 5.02 -2.66 18.97
C THR A 88 6.21 -3.53 18.61
N LEU A 89 6.44 -4.61 19.37
CA LEU A 89 7.48 -5.58 19.02
C LEU A 89 7.11 -6.30 17.73
N LEU A 90 8.08 -6.52 16.84
CA LEU A 90 7.86 -7.31 15.62
C LEU A 90 7.36 -8.73 15.94
N SER A 91 7.77 -9.31 17.06
CA SER A 91 7.31 -10.61 17.54
C SER A 91 5.82 -10.66 17.89
N ASP A 92 5.21 -9.50 18.18
CA ASP A 92 3.80 -9.40 18.55
C ASP A 92 2.90 -9.27 17.30
N VAL A 93 3.50 -9.03 16.14
CA VAL A 93 2.78 -8.97 14.87
C VAL A 93 2.41 -10.38 14.43
N THR A 94 1.13 -10.73 14.57
CA THR A 94 0.59 -12.05 14.21
C THR A 94 -0.11 -12.08 12.85
N ALA A 95 -0.36 -10.90 12.27
CA ALA A 95 -0.93 -10.74 10.93
C ALA A 95 -0.42 -9.45 10.30
N LEU A 96 0.04 -9.52 9.05
CA LEU A 96 0.43 -8.37 8.26
C LEU A 96 0.17 -8.66 6.78
N SER A 97 -0.87 -8.03 6.23
CA SER A 97 -1.26 -8.20 4.84
C SER A 97 -1.89 -6.93 4.29
N TYR A 98 -1.70 -6.68 3.00
CA TYR A 98 -2.29 -5.54 2.30
C TYR A 98 -2.56 -5.92 0.85
N SER A 99 -3.37 -5.11 0.17
CA SER A 99 -3.63 -5.32 -1.26
C SER A 99 -3.24 -4.10 -2.06
N THR A 100 -2.74 -4.33 -3.27
CA THR A 100 -2.35 -3.30 -4.22
C THR A 100 -3.09 -3.50 -5.53
N TYR A 101 -3.44 -2.39 -6.17
CA TYR A 101 -3.80 -2.37 -7.58
C TYR A 101 -2.83 -1.43 -8.28
N VAL A 102 -2.20 -1.91 -9.35
CA VAL A 102 -1.26 -1.09 -10.11
C VAL A 102 -1.86 -0.76 -11.47
N SER A 103 -2.02 0.54 -11.75
CA SER A 103 -2.49 1.02 -13.05
C SER A 103 -1.35 1.20 -14.05
N THR A 104 -0.18 1.60 -13.54
CA THR A 104 1.07 1.75 -14.29
C THR A 104 2.24 1.58 -13.33
N PHE A 105 3.36 1.05 -13.83
CA PHE A 105 4.63 0.99 -13.10
C PHE A 105 5.79 1.11 -14.08
N MET A 106 6.99 1.38 -13.56
CA MET A 106 8.25 1.07 -14.25
C MET A 106 8.81 -0.22 -13.65
N GLY A 107 9.16 -1.18 -14.52
CA GLY A 107 9.62 -2.51 -14.10
C GLY A 107 8.50 -3.33 -13.47
N CYS A 108 8.38 -3.28 -12.15
CA CYS A 108 7.45 -4.07 -11.34
C CYS A 108 7.03 -3.34 -10.05
N GLN A 109 7.26 -2.02 -9.97
CA GLN A 109 7.04 -1.27 -8.73
C GLN A 109 5.55 -1.19 -8.38
N ALA A 110 5.14 -1.93 -7.36
CA ALA A 110 3.88 -1.73 -6.67
C ALA A 110 4.10 -0.89 -5.41
N ALA A 111 3.01 -0.41 -4.79
CA ALA A 111 3.10 0.10 -3.42
C ALA A 111 3.68 -0.99 -2.50
N TYR A 112 4.56 -0.60 -1.59
CA TYR A 112 5.32 -1.51 -0.74
C TYR A 112 5.23 -1.08 0.74
N LEU A 113 5.64 -1.96 1.66
CA LEU A 113 5.64 -1.67 3.09
C LEU A 113 7.04 -1.34 3.59
N ILE A 114 7.10 -0.36 4.50
CA ILE A 114 8.30 -0.02 5.26
C ILE A 114 7.94 -0.11 6.75
N LEU A 115 8.73 -0.87 7.52
CA LEU A 115 8.66 -0.89 8.97
C LEU A 115 9.89 -0.15 9.51
N GLY A 116 9.67 0.98 10.20
CA GLY A 116 10.72 1.63 10.97
C GLY A 116 11.00 0.82 12.23
N LEU A 117 12.28 0.55 12.49
CA LEU A 117 12.75 -0.21 13.64
C LEU A 117 13.40 0.73 14.65
N ASP A 118 12.94 0.64 15.89
CA ASP A 118 13.60 1.18 17.08
C ASP A 118 14.26 -0.02 17.78
N THR A 119 15.58 -0.09 17.71
CA THR A 119 16.37 -1.25 18.14
C THR A 119 17.03 -1.06 19.51
N ASP A 120 17.17 0.18 19.97
CA ASP A 120 17.71 0.52 21.28
C ASP A 120 16.66 1.02 22.29
N GLY A 121 15.43 1.26 21.83
CA GLY A 121 14.27 1.63 22.65
C GLY A 121 14.22 3.10 23.02
N ASP A 122 14.93 3.98 22.30
CA ASP A 122 14.94 5.42 22.57
C ASP A 122 13.75 6.19 21.96
N GLY A 123 12.91 5.51 21.16
CA GLY A 123 11.75 6.06 20.48
C GLY A 123 12.06 6.67 19.11
N LEU A 124 13.28 6.52 18.60
CA LEU A 124 13.71 6.93 17.27
C LEU A 124 13.84 5.72 16.33
N VAL A 125 13.87 5.98 15.03
CA VAL A 125 14.06 4.94 14.02
C VAL A 125 15.56 4.77 13.76
N ASP A 126 16.08 3.57 14.03
CA ASP A 126 17.47 3.17 13.82
C ASP A 126 17.67 2.49 12.45
N ASP A 127 16.71 1.67 12.04
CA ASP A 127 16.75 0.89 10.80
C ASP A 127 15.35 0.82 10.18
N ALA A 128 15.26 0.30 8.96
CA ALA A 128 13.99 0.10 8.29
C ALA A 128 13.97 -1.23 7.52
N LEU A 129 12.88 -1.98 7.64
CA LEU A 129 12.62 -3.17 6.83
C LEU A 129 11.68 -2.85 5.68
N PHE A 130 12.01 -3.37 4.51
CA PHE A 130 11.27 -3.16 3.27
C PHE A 130 10.68 -4.48 2.78
N PHE A 131 9.39 -4.45 2.43
CA PHE A 131 8.71 -5.53 1.73
C PHE A 131 8.17 -4.98 0.42
N GLU A 132 8.89 -5.24 -0.67
CA GLU A 132 8.47 -4.92 -2.04
C GLU A 132 7.87 -6.15 -2.73
N PRO A 133 6.64 -6.04 -3.26
CA PRO A 133 5.99 -7.10 -4.01
C PRO A 133 6.78 -7.69 -5.18
N CYS A 134 7.60 -6.88 -5.85
CA CYS A 134 8.37 -7.33 -7.02
C CYS A 134 9.27 -8.53 -6.72
N TYR A 135 9.75 -8.63 -5.48
CA TYR A 135 10.72 -9.65 -5.08
C TYR A 135 10.08 -10.84 -4.38
N GLN A 136 8.75 -10.95 -4.35
CA GLN A 136 8.02 -12.04 -3.66
C GLN A 136 7.65 -13.18 -4.62
N THR A 137 8.61 -13.64 -5.42
CA THR A 137 8.38 -14.53 -6.57
C THR A 137 8.93 -15.94 -6.42
N GLY A 138 9.39 -16.32 -5.22
CA GLY A 138 9.96 -17.65 -4.93
C GLY A 138 11.46 -17.65 -4.69
N GLY A 139 12.17 -16.60 -5.11
CA GLY A 139 13.59 -16.40 -4.79
C GLY A 139 14.06 -14.98 -5.09
N TYR A 140 15.05 -14.50 -4.33
CA TYR A 140 15.67 -13.20 -4.53
C TYR A 140 17.15 -13.25 -4.11
N ILE A 141 18.06 -12.89 -5.02
CA ILE A 141 19.53 -12.88 -4.79
C ILE A 141 20.04 -14.17 -4.10
N GLY A 142 19.55 -15.33 -4.54
CA GLY A 142 19.98 -16.64 -4.01
C GLY A 142 19.24 -17.08 -2.75
N ASP A 143 18.50 -16.20 -2.08
CA ASP A 143 17.65 -16.56 -0.96
C ASP A 143 16.27 -17.02 -1.43
N SER A 144 15.68 -17.94 -0.67
CA SER A 144 14.29 -18.35 -0.87
C SER A 144 13.35 -17.37 -0.19
N VAL A 145 12.38 -16.86 -0.94
CA VAL A 145 11.29 -16.01 -0.45
C VAL A 145 9.96 -16.61 -0.87
N PRO A 146 8.84 -16.35 -0.19
CA PRO A 146 7.56 -16.91 -0.61
C PRO A 146 7.20 -16.53 -2.05
N ALA A 147 6.60 -17.46 -2.78
CA ALA A 147 6.06 -17.22 -4.11
C ALA A 147 4.63 -16.68 -3.99
N GLN A 148 4.49 -15.36 -3.91
CA GLN A 148 3.22 -14.63 -3.89
C GLN A 148 2.82 -14.09 -5.27
N GLY A 149 3.73 -14.18 -6.24
CA GLY A 149 3.52 -13.78 -7.64
C GLY A 149 4.14 -12.42 -7.97
N ALA A 150 4.32 -12.13 -9.26
CA ALA A 150 4.80 -10.83 -9.71
C ALA A 150 3.64 -9.81 -9.72
N PRO A 151 3.93 -8.51 -9.49
CA PRO A 151 2.94 -7.45 -9.68
C PRO A 151 2.36 -7.43 -11.09
N MET A 152 1.04 -7.31 -11.19
CA MET A 152 0.26 -7.30 -12.41
C MET A 152 -0.50 -6.00 -12.55
N LEU A 153 -0.52 -5.45 -13.75
CA LEU A 153 -1.33 -4.27 -14.05
C LEU A 153 -2.82 -4.63 -14.09
N GLY A 154 -3.66 -3.68 -13.69
CA GLY A 154 -5.11 -3.78 -13.87
C GLY A 154 -5.80 -4.78 -12.96
N THR A 155 -5.11 -5.31 -11.94
CA THR A 155 -5.63 -6.38 -11.07
C THR A 155 -5.28 -6.10 -9.61
N TRP A 156 -6.22 -6.36 -8.70
CA TRP A 156 -5.93 -6.37 -7.27
C TRP A 156 -5.14 -7.63 -6.91
N GLN A 157 -4.02 -7.44 -6.21
CA GLN A 157 -3.22 -8.52 -5.63
C GLN A 157 -3.07 -8.29 -4.13
N THR A 158 -3.20 -9.36 -3.36
CA THR A 158 -3.03 -9.35 -1.90
C THR A 158 -1.70 -9.98 -1.55
N TRP A 159 -0.94 -9.30 -0.69
CA TRP A 159 0.36 -9.71 -0.21
C TRP A 159 0.28 -10.06 1.27
N ASN A 160 0.74 -11.26 1.63
CA ASN A 160 0.99 -11.67 3.00
C ASN A 160 2.44 -11.30 3.35
N ALA A 161 2.61 -10.12 3.94
CA ALA A 161 3.93 -9.61 4.29
C ALA A 161 4.46 -10.24 5.59
N LEU A 162 3.60 -10.85 6.42
CA LEU A 162 4.04 -11.54 7.65
C LEU A 162 5.03 -12.66 7.36
N VAL A 163 4.83 -13.40 6.28
CA VAL A 163 5.70 -14.52 5.89
C VAL A 163 6.66 -14.14 4.76
N GLY A 164 6.67 -12.86 4.36
CA GLY A 164 7.40 -12.32 3.21
C GLY A 164 8.92 -12.31 3.32
N GLY A 165 9.59 -12.07 2.19
CA GLY A 165 10.99 -11.64 2.20
C GLY A 165 11.09 -10.16 2.57
N TRP A 166 12.01 -9.82 3.48
CA TRP A 166 12.28 -8.46 3.95
C TRP A 166 13.78 -8.17 3.87
N TRP A 167 14.14 -6.92 3.56
CA TRP A 167 15.52 -6.43 3.55
C TRP A 167 15.61 -5.13 4.33
N ASN A 168 16.77 -4.88 4.92
CA ASN A 168 17.04 -3.65 5.63
C ASN A 168 17.92 -2.69 4.83
N ILE A 169 17.82 -1.39 5.13
CA ILE A 169 18.57 -0.35 4.40
C ILE A 169 20.08 -0.42 4.66
N ASN A 170 20.48 -0.99 5.81
CA ASN A 170 21.84 -1.02 6.28
C ASN A 170 22.57 -2.36 6.06
N ALA A 171 21.98 -3.33 5.33
CA ALA A 171 22.64 -4.62 5.06
C ALA A 171 23.89 -4.52 4.18
N GLY A 172 24.10 -3.41 3.46
CA GLY A 172 25.20 -3.25 2.51
C GLY A 172 25.02 -4.18 1.31
N PHE A 173 24.66 -3.62 0.16
CA PHE A 173 24.79 -4.32 -1.12
C PHE A 173 26.21 -4.16 -1.67
#